data_AF-A0A1A2RUC8-F1
#
_entry.id   AF-A0A1A2RUC8-F1
#
_cell.length_a   1.000
_cell.length_b   1.000
_cell.length_c   1.000
_cell.angle_alpha   90.00
_cell.angle_beta   90.00
_cell.angle_gamma   90.00
#
_symmetry.space_group_name_H-M   'P 1'
#
loop_
_entity.id
_entity.type
_entity.pdbx_description
1 polymer ?
#
loop_
_entity_poly.entity_id
_entity_poly.type
_entity_poly.pdbx_seq_one_letter_code
_entity_poly.pdbx_strand_id
1 'polypeptide(L)'
;MPVPVSDGAGRQSGVYAWLLDREEAEHQDWQASIHSQLPGGYPRMRFLGALRAGRPVSVVVAQLPGWARPHGYPLPPKSRADMTDEHWRRGSEAVTIHTNDRMESGAGAGSDVLADYTDL
;
A
#
# COMPACT_ATOMS: atom_id res chain seq x y z
N MET A 1 -0.07 13.83 -35.81
CA MET A 1 0.87 12.94 -35.08
C MET A 1 0.63 13.13 -33.60
N PRO A 2 -0.13 12.25 -32.91
CA PRO A 2 -0.25 12.34 -31.46
C PRO A 2 1.09 11.96 -30.82
N VAL A 3 1.57 12.81 -29.91
CA VAL A 3 2.76 12.57 -29.08
C VAL A 3 2.50 11.40 -28.11
N PRO A 4 3.45 10.47 -27.91
CA PRO A 4 3.32 9.49 -26.85
C PRO A 4 3.41 10.22 -25.51
N VAL A 5 2.33 10.22 -24.74
CA VAL A 5 2.33 10.58 -23.33
C VAL A 5 3.05 9.48 -22.55
N SER A 6 4.38 9.50 -22.60
CA SER A 6 5.23 8.75 -21.69
C SER A 6 5.33 9.52 -20.37
N ASP A 7 4.27 9.53 -19.59
CA ASP A 7 4.26 10.13 -18.25
C ASP A 7 3.93 9.06 -17.20
N GLY A 8 4.92 8.74 -16.36
CA GLY A 8 4.71 8.08 -15.07
C GLY A 8 5.16 6.62 -14.90
N ALA A 9 5.22 5.81 -15.96
CA ALA A 9 5.42 4.35 -15.82
C ALA A 9 6.77 3.93 -15.22
N GLY A 10 7.82 4.73 -15.37
CA GLY A 10 9.16 4.41 -14.87
C GLY A 10 9.39 4.70 -13.38
N ARG A 11 8.53 5.52 -12.74
CA ARG A 11 8.73 5.93 -11.34
C ARG A 11 8.04 5.01 -10.33
N GLN A 12 7.17 4.13 -10.82
CA GLN A 12 6.33 3.24 -10.02
C GLN A 12 6.74 1.76 -10.15
N SER A 13 7.77 1.44 -10.95
CA SER A 13 8.21 0.06 -11.10
C SER A 13 8.68 -0.53 -9.77
N GLY A 14 8.22 -1.73 -9.44
CA GLY A 14 8.56 -2.47 -8.24
C GLY A 14 7.71 -2.16 -7.01
N VAL A 15 6.62 -1.39 -7.11
CA VAL A 15 5.74 -1.13 -5.95
C VAL A 15 5.06 -2.42 -5.50
N TYR A 16 4.56 -3.22 -6.46
CA TYR A 16 3.90 -4.47 -6.14
C TYR A 16 4.88 -5.46 -5.51
N ALA A 17 6.08 -5.58 -6.08
CA ALA A 17 7.14 -6.43 -5.54
C ALA A 17 7.56 -5.97 -4.12
N TRP A 18 7.75 -4.66 -3.93
CA TRP A 18 8.07 -4.10 -2.61
C TRP A 18 6.98 -4.39 -1.57
N LEU A 19 5.70 -4.28 -1.96
CA LEU A 19 4.58 -4.61 -1.07
C LEU A 19 4.57 -6.08 -0.69
N LEU A 20 4.79 -6.97 -1.66
CA LEU A 20 4.90 -8.40 -1.41
C LEU A 20 6.05 -8.71 -0.46
N ASP A 21 7.25 -8.20 -0.74
CA ASP A 21 8.44 -8.43 0.10
C ASP A 21 8.23 -7.92 1.53
N ARG A 22 7.67 -6.71 1.68
CA ARG A 22 7.35 -6.12 2.98
C ARG A 22 6.32 -6.96 3.75
N GLU A 23 5.24 -7.36 3.09
CA GLU A 23 4.17 -8.14 3.74
C GLU A 23 4.66 -9.52 4.16
N GLU A 24 5.51 -10.14 3.34
CA GLU A 24 6.11 -11.43 3.62
C GLU A 24 7.05 -11.33 4.84
N ALA A 25 7.82 -10.24 4.94
CA ALA A 25 8.64 -9.94 6.12
C ALA A 25 7.78 -9.69 7.38
N GLU A 26 6.73 -8.87 7.29
CA GLU A 26 5.80 -8.62 8.42
C GLU A 26 5.14 -9.92 8.90
N HIS A 27 4.78 -10.82 7.97
CA HIS A 27 4.22 -12.12 8.32
C HIS A 27 5.26 -13.04 8.99
N GLN A 28 6.50 -13.08 8.51
CA GLN A 28 7.59 -13.83 9.14
C GLN A 28 7.89 -13.33 10.56
N ASP A 29 7.95 -12.01 10.74
CA ASP A 29 8.12 -11.38 12.06
C ASP A 29 6.95 -11.72 12.99
N TRP A 30 5.71 -11.67 12.49
CA TRP A 30 4.54 -12.07 13.25
C TRP A 30 4.61 -13.54 13.68
N GLN A 31 4.99 -14.44 12.78
CA GLN A 31 5.18 -15.87 13.07
C GLN A 31 6.23 -16.10 14.16
N ALA A 32 7.32 -15.33 14.13
CA ALA A 32 8.38 -15.40 15.14
C ALA A 32 8.00 -14.74 16.49
N SER A 33 6.97 -13.90 16.51
CA SER A 33 6.51 -13.20 17.71
C SER A 33 5.58 -14.05 18.58
N ILE A 34 5.38 -13.64 19.84
CA ILE A 34 4.44 -14.30 20.75
C ILE A 34 2.98 -14.26 20.25
N HIS A 35 2.66 -13.32 19.33
CA HIS A 35 1.31 -13.19 18.78
C HIS A 35 0.91 -14.39 17.93
N SER A 36 1.86 -15.16 17.36
CA SER A 36 1.56 -16.39 16.63
C SER A 36 1.06 -17.53 17.53
N GLN A 37 1.30 -17.43 18.84
CA GLN A 37 0.84 -18.39 19.85
C GLN A 37 -0.57 -18.07 20.36
N LEU A 38 -1.06 -16.85 20.12
CA LEU A 38 -2.41 -16.45 20.48
C LEU A 38 -3.41 -17.04 19.47
N PRO A 39 -4.65 -17.36 19.90
CA PRO A 39 -5.70 -17.73 18.97
C PRO A 39 -6.02 -16.54 18.06
N GLY A 40 -5.56 -16.63 16.81
CA GLY A 40 -5.71 -15.60 15.80
C GLY A 40 -4.75 -15.87 14.65
N GLY A 41 -5.21 -15.74 13.41
CA GLY A 41 -4.31 -15.76 12.26
C GLY A 41 -3.59 -14.43 12.11
N TYR A 42 -2.57 -14.39 11.26
CA TYR A 42 -1.96 -13.12 10.84
C TYR A 42 -3.06 -12.17 10.33
N PRO A 43 -3.23 -10.96 10.91
CA PRO A 43 -4.38 -10.09 10.62
C PRO A 43 -4.54 -9.75 9.14
N ARG A 44 -3.43 -9.73 8.39
CA ARG A 44 -3.37 -9.36 6.99
C ARG A 44 -3.17 -10.56 6.05
N MET A 45 -3.49 -11.77 6.52
CA MET A 45 -3.37 -13.01 5.74
C MET A 45 -4.15 -12.95 4.41
N ARG A 46 -5.33 -12.30 4.38
CA ARG A 46 -6.12 -12.13 3.15
C ARG A 46 -5.40 -11.22 2.14
N PHE A 47 -4.75 -10.17 2.63
CA PHE A 47 -3.98 -9.23 1.81
C PHE A 47 -2.73 -9.89 1.26
N LEU A 48 -1.97 -10.59 2.10
CA LEU A 48 -0.81 -11.37 1.68
C LEU A 48 -1.17 -12.47 0.68
N GLY A 49 -2.30 -13.16 0.90
CA GLY A 49 -2.84 -14.13 -0.06
C GLY A 49 -3.17 -13.52 -1.42
N ALA A 50 -3.74 -12.31 -1.46
CA ALA A 50 -4.01 -11.60 -2.70
C ALA A 50 -2.71 -11.21 -3.43
N LEU A 51 -1.71 -10.71 -2.69
CA LEU A 51 -0.39 -10.37 -3.22
C LEU A 51 0.30 -11.59 -3.86
N ARG A 52 0.35 -12.73 -3.15
CA ARG A 52 0.92 -13.99 -3.66
C ARG A 52 0.17 -14.54 -4.87
N ALA A 53 -1.14 -14.33 -4.93
CA ALA A 53 -1.99 -14.74 -6.06
C ALA A 53 -1.87 -13.81 -7.28
N GLY A 54 -1.06 -12.75 -7.23
CA GLY A 54 -0.94 -11.79 -8.32
C GLY A 54 -2.21 -10.96 -8.54
N ARG A 55 -3.04 -10.80 -7.49
CA ARG A 55 -4.28 -10.03 -7.58
C ARG A 55 -4.02 -8.55 -7.29
N PRO A 56 -4.78 -7.63 -7.91
CA PRO A 56 -4.73 -6.22 -7.52
C PRO A 56 -5.10 -6.04 -6.05
N VAL A 57 -4.38 -5.16 -5.34
CA VAL A 57 -4.59 -4.89 -3.92
C VAL A 57 -4.77 -3.41 -3.67
N SER A 58 -5.60 -3.06 -2.68
CA SER A 58 -5.80 -1.68 -2.26
C SER A 58 -5.03 -1.39 -0.98
N VAL A 59 -4.28 -0.30 -0.99
CA VAL A 59 -3.57 0.25 0.17
C VAL A 59 -3.87 1.73 0.27
N VAL A 60 -3.67 2.33 1.45
CA VAL A 60 -3.75 3.79 1.57
C VAL A 60 -2.41 4.43 1.18
N VAL A 61 -2.43 5.65 0.64
CA VAL A 61 -1.21 6.35 0.18
C VAL A 61 -0.14 6.43 1.27
N ALA A 62 -0.52 6.57 2.54
CA ALA A 62 0.45 6.61 3.64
C ALA A 62 1.31 5.35 3.76
N GLN A 63 0.80 4.19 3.33
CA GLN A 63 1.51 2.90 3.36
C GLN A 63 2.50 2.73 2.20
N LEU A 64 2.42 3.58 1.18
CA LEU A 64 3.34 3.55 0.04
C LEU A 64 4.72 4.11 0.44
N PRO A 65 5.80 3.55 -0.13
CA PRO A 65 7.13 4.09 0.06
C PRO A 65 7.22 5.46 -0.63
N GLY A 66 8.07 6.36 -0.11
CA GLY A 66 8.09 7.77 -0.52
C GLY A 66 8.27 8.00 -2.03
N TRP A 67 8.95 7.09 -2.73
CA TRP A 67 9.17 7.17 -4.19
C TRP A 67 7.93 6.79 -5.02
N ALA A 68 7.00 6.03 -4.44
CA ALA A 68 5.77 5.55 -5.08
C ALA A 68 4.55 6.44 -4.80
N ARG A 69 4.66 7.38 -3.85
CA ARG A 69 3.53 8.24 -3.49
C ARG A 69 3.12 9.14 -4.66
N PRO A 70 1.81 9.36 -4.88
CA PRO A 70 1.33 10.28 -5.91
C PRO A 70 1.92 11.68 -5.76
N HIS A 71 2.16 12.35 -6.90
CA HIS A 71 2.62 13.72 -6.93
C HIS A 71 1.64 14.65 -6.18
N GLY A 72 2.18 15.50 -5.31
CA GLY A 72 1.38 16.40 -4.47
C GLY A 72 0.99 15.80 -3.12
N TYR A 73 1.42 14.58 -2.78
CA TYR A 73 1.36 14.11 -1.40
C TYR A 73 2.21 15.03 -0.52
N PRO A 74 1.66 15.58 0.57
CA PRO A 74 2.41 16.49 1.42
C PRO A 74 3.61 15.77 2.03
N LEU A 75 4.72 16.51 2.20
CA LEU A 75 5.91 15.96 2.84
C LEU A 75 5.53 15.36 4.21
N PRO A 76 6.13 14.22 4.62
CA PRO A 76 5.81 13.64 5.91
C PRO A 76 6.00 14.70 7.01
N PRO A 77 5.01 14.84 7.92
CA PRO A 77 5.08 15.86 8.95
C PRO A 77 6.29 15.61 9.84
N LYS A 78 7.03 16.67 10.18
CA LYS A 78 8.24 16.58 11.02
C LYS A 78 7.89 16.28 12.47
N SER A 79 6.66 16.58 12.88
CA SER A 79 6.13 16.31 14.20
C SER A 79 4.63 16.02 14.15
N ARG A 80 4.08 15.43 15.21
CA ARG A 80 2.62 15.22 15.34
C ARG A 80 1.83 16.53 15.30
N ALA A 81 2.43 17.64 15.72
CA ALA A 81 1.80 18.96 15.69
C ALA A 81 1.67 19.52 14.27
N ASP A 82 2.52 19.08 13.33
CA ASP A 82 2.48 19.47 11.92
C ASP A 82 1.48 18.63 11.10
N MET A 83 0.85 17.63 11.74
CA MET A 83 -0.09 16.74 11.07
C MET A 83 -1.44 17.44 10.88
N THR A 84 -1.66 17.96 9.68
CA THR A 84 -2.91 18.63 9.31
C THR A 84 -3.99 17.64 8.89
N ASP A 85 -5.25 18.08 8.89
CA ASP A 85 -6.38 17.34 8.32
C ASP A 85 -6.13 16.96 6.85
N GLU A 86 -5.39 17.78 6.11
CA GLU A 86 -5.00 17.46 4.74
C GLU A 86 -4.02 16.28 4.67
N HIS A 87 -3.07 16.16 5.60
CA HIS A 87 -2.20 14.99 5.68
C HIS A 87 -2.99 13.71 5.96
N TRP A 88 -3.94 13.78 6.89
CA TRP A 88 -4.83 12.66 7.18
C TRP A 88 -5.67 12.28 5.97
N ARG A 89 -6.31 13.26 5.34
CA ARG A 89 -7.16 13.07 4.16
C ARG A 89 -6.38 12.46 3.00
N ARG A 90 -5.20 12.99 2.68
CA ARG A 90 -4.36 12.47 1.60
C ARG A 90 -3.78 11.10 1.95
N GLY A 91 -3.39 10.90 3.21
CA GLY A 91 -2.82 9.65 3.72
C GLY A 91 -3.79 8.48 3.67
N SER A 92 -5.08 8.75 3.88
CA SER A 92 -6.17 7.77 3.83
C SER A 92 -6.75 7.54 2.43
N GLU A 93 -6.28 8.26 1.40
CA GLU A 93 -6.69 7.98 0.02
C GLU A 93 -6.28 6.55 -0.35
N ALA A 94 -7.24 5.75 -0.78
CA ALA A 94 -6.98 4.40 -1.27
C ALA A 94 -6.34 4.46 -2.67
N VAL A 95 -5.39 3.56 -2.92
CA VAL A 95 -4.75 3.33 -4.21
C VAL A 95 -4.74 1.83 -4.46
N THR A 96 -5.22 1.44 -5.63
CA THR A 96 -5.15 0.07 -6.11
C THR A 96 -3.86 -0.13 -6.89
N ILE A 97 -3.13 -1.20 -6.56
CA ILE A 97 -1.83 -1.51 -7.14
C ILE A 97 -1.95 -2.86 -7.84
N HIS A 98 -1.59 -2.87 -9.11
CA HIS A 98 -1.61 -4.04 -9.97
C HIS A 98 -0.21 -4.68 -10.05
N THR A 99 -0.15 -5.94 -10.45
CA THR A 99 1.11 -6.70 -10.61
C THR A 99 2.07 -6.12 -11.64
N ASN A 100 1.57 -5.34 -12.59
CA ASN A 100 2.36 -4.60 -13.57
C ASN A 100 2.73 -3.18 -13.10
N ASP A 101 2.67 -2.94 -11.78
CA ASP A 101 2.97 -1.67 -11.12
C ASP A 101 2.08 -0.48 -11.50
N ARG A 102 0.99 -0.73 -12.24
CA ARG A 102 -0.03 0.29 -12.46
C ARG A 102 -0.71 0.63 -11.13
N MET A 103 -0.85 1.92 -10.87
CA MET A 103 -1.60 2.44 -9.72
C MET A 103 -2.85 3.20 -10.16
N GLU A 104 -3.98 2.90 -9.53
CA GLU A 104 -5.27 3.56 -9.75
C GLU A 104 -5.75 4.21 -8.45
N SER A 105 -6.14 5.49 -8.51
CA SER A 105 -6.72 6.19 -7.35
C SER A 105 -8.10 5.64 -7.01
N GLY A 106 -8.36 5.45 -5.72
CA GLY A 106 -9.55 4.82 -5.18
C GLY A 106 -9.38 3.31 -4.95
N ALA A 107 -10.29 2.74 -4.17
CA ALA A 107 -10.46 1.29 -4.10
C ALA A 107 -11.10 0.85 -5.42
N GLY A 108 -10.28 0.36 -6.35
CA GLY A 108 -10.72 -0.11 -7.64
C GLY A 108 -11.63 -1.31 -7.48
N ALA A 109 -12.60 -1.46 -8.39
CA ALA A 109 -13.57 -2.56 -8.38
C ALA A 109 -12.95 -3.97 -8.44
N GLY A 110 -11.63 -4.10 -8.62
CA GLY A 110 -10.88 -5.35 -8.65
C GLY A 110 -10.03 -5.65 -7.40
N SER A 111 -9.92 -4.73 -6.43
CA SER A 111 -9.21 -4.98 -5.16
C SER A 111 -10.21 -5.32 -4.05
N ASP A 112 -10.45 -6.60 -3.83
CA ASP A 112 -11.33 -7.08 -2.75
C ASP A 112 -10.73 -6.87 -1.34
N VAL A 113 -9.48 -6.41 -1.24
CA VAL A 113 -8.75 -6.30 0.02
C VAL A 113 -8.15 -4.91 0.14
N LEU A 114 -8.73 -4.11 1.03
CA LEU A 114 -8.10 -2.92 1.57
C LEU A 114 -7.25 -3.34 2.76
N ALA A 115 -5.96 -3.01 2.76
CA ALA A 115 -5.14 -3.08 3.96
C ALA A 115 -5.56 -1.96 4.91
N ASP A 116 -6.62 -2.20 5.69
CA ASP A 116 -7.06 -1.28 6.73
C ASP A 116 -6.13 -1.43 7.93
N TYR A 117 -5.37 -0.38 8.24
CA TYR A 117 -4.47 -0.31 9.40
C TYR A 117 -5.14 0.41 10.59
N THR A 118 -6.45 0.59 10.53
CA THR A 118 -7.24 1.39 11.47
C THR A 118 -7.58 0.67 12.77
N ASP A 119 -7.12 -0.57 12.96
CA ASP A 119 -7.37 -1.39 14.15
C ASP A 119 -6.06 -1.86 14.84
N LEU A 120 -5.16 -0.90 15.13
CA LEU A 120 -4.05 -1.06 16.07
C LEU A 120 -4.06 0.06 17.12
#